data_AF-X1UYI3-F1
#
_entry.id   AF-X1UYI3-F1
#
_cell.length_a   1.000
_cell.length_b   1.000
_cell.length_c   1.000
_cell.angle_alpha   90.00
_cell.angle_beta   90.00
_cell.angle_gamma   90.00
#
_symmetry.space_group_name_H-M   'P 1'
#
loop_
_entity.id
_entity.type
_entity.pdbx_description
1 polymer ?
#
loop_
_entity_poly.entity_id
_entity_poly.type
_entity_poly.pdbx_seq_one_letter_code
_entity_poly.pdbx_strand_id
1 'polypeptide(L)' 'GKVISSFTILKCKTEVIETPDGKRHFESACLDKKARDEFASIFEQEAILRVNPKVVLVIALSP' A
#
# COMPACT_ATOMS: atom_id res chain seq x y z
N GLY A 1 11.97 11.33 -4.23
CA GLY A 1 10.76 11.99 -3.71
C GLY A 1 10.79 11.99 -2.19
N LYS A 2 9.74 12.48 -1.53
CA LYS A 2 9.57 12.43 -0.07
C LYS A 2 8.79 11.18 0.31
N VAL A 3 9.27 10.43 1.30
CA VAL A 3 8.50 9.33 1.90
C VAL A 3 7.37 9.93 2.73
N ILE A 4 6.12 9.59 2.41
CA ILE A 4 4.93 10.08 3.14
C ILE A 4 4.22 8.99 3.95
N SER A 5 4.50 7.72 3.65
CA SER A 5 4.01 6.57 4.40
C SER A 5 4.89 5.35 4.11
N SER A 6 4.83 4.35 4.99
CA SER A 6 5.51 3.07 4.78
C SER A 6 4.74 1.93 5.42
N PHE A 7 4.85 0.74 4.83
CA PHE A 7 4.29 -0.49 5.35
C PHE A 7 5.16 -1.67 4.89
N THR A 8 5.05 -2.79 5.60
CA THR A 8 5.76 -4.02 5.22
C THR A 8 4.74 -5.06 4.75
N ILE A 9 4.97 -5.64 3.59
CA ILE A 9 4.17 -6.71 3.01
C ILE A 9 5.10 -7.77 2.43
N LEU A 10 4.87 -9.06 2.71
CA LEU A 10 5.66 -10.18 2.15
C LEU A 10 7.18 -9.99 2.26
N LYS A 11 7.66 -9.49 3.41
CA LYS A 11 9.08 -9.18 3.66
C LYS A 11 9.68 -8.12 2.72
N CYS A 12 8.84 -7.32 2.07
CA CYS A 12 9.20 -6.12 1.35
C CYS A 12 8.74 -4.89 2.13
N LYS A 13 9.69 -4.02 2.50
CA LYS A 13 9.38 -2.69 3.03
C LYS A 13 8.97 -1.82 1.85
N THR A 14 7.71 -1.40 1.82
CA THR A 14 7.14 -0.56 0.77
C THR A 14 6.93 0.85 1.29
N GLU A 15 7.41 1.82 0.54
CA GLU A 15 7.33 3.25 0.84
C GLU A 15 6.45 3.94 -0.20
N VAL A 16 5.60 4.86 0.27
CA VAL A 16 4.84 5.75 -0.61
C VAL A 16 5.68 7.00 -0.83
N ILE A 17 6.11 7.20 -2.06
CA ILE A 17 6.97 8.31 -2.45
C ILE A 17 6.11 9.38 -3.13
N GLU A 18 6.18 10.61 -2.62
CA GLU A 18 5.65 11.79 -3.29
C GLU A 18 6.76 12.47 -4.10
N THR A 19 6.52 12.66 -5.39
CA THR A 19 7.46 13.31 -6.31
C THR A 19 7.30 14.84 -6.25
N PRO A 20 8.30 15.61 -6.72
CA PRO A 20 8.21 17.08 -6.73
C PRO A 20 7.03 17.64 -7.55
N ASP A 21 6.56 16.90 -8.57
CA ASP A 21 5.37 17.24 -9.37
C ASP A 21 4.04 16.78 -8.73
N GLY A 22 4.07 16.28 -7.49
CA GLY A 22 2.89 15.89 -6.72
C GLY A 22 2.32 14.51 -7.05
N LYS A 23 2.95 13.74 -7.93
CA LYS A 23 2.58 12.34 -8.19
C LYS A 23 3.03 11.43 -7.05
N ARG A 24 2.43 10.25 -6.97
CA ARG A 24 2.73 9.25 -5.95
C ARG A 24 2.93 7.88 -6.58
N HIS A 25 3.93 7.15 -6.09
CA HIS A 25 4.19 5.76 -6.45
C HIS A 25 4.69 4.97 -5.24
N PHE A 26 4.68 3.64 -5.37
CA PHE A 26 5.25 2.74 -4.38
C PHE A 26 6.67 2.37 -4.78
N GLU A 27 7.60 2.38 -3.81
CA GLU A 27 8.92 1.78 -3.94
C GLU A 27 9.08 0.69 -2.88
N SER A 28 9.51 -0.51 -3.27
CA SER A 28 9.60 -1.66 -2.37
C SER A 28 11.01 -2.23 -2.33
N ALA A 29 11.58 -2.30 -1.13
CA ALA A 29 12.83 -2.99 -0.85
C ALA A 29 12.54 -4.35 -0.18
N CYS A 30 12.86 -5.44 -0.86
CA CYS A 30 12.60 -6.80 -0.40
C CYS A 30 13.83 -7.43 0.27
N LEU A 31 13.60 -8.24 1.30
CA LEU A 31 14.66 -8.91 2.06
C LEU A 31 15.54 -9.81 1.18
N ASP A 32 14.93 -10.55 0.24
CA ASP A 32 15.63 -11.50 -0.62
C ASP A 32 14.91 -11.67 -1.97
N LYS A 33 15.54 -12.43 -2.89
CA LYS A 33 15.00 -12.72 -4.22
C LYS A 33 13.63 -13.40 -4.17
N LYS A 34 13.44 -14.34 -3.23
CA LYS A 34 12.18 -15.09 -3.13
C LYS A 34 11.04 -14.16 -2.73
N ALA A 35 11.26 -13.29 -1.74
CA ALA A 35 10.29 -12.28 -1.31
C ALA A 35 9.90 -11.33 -2.45
N ARG A 36 10.89 -10.87 -3.23
CA ARG A 36 10.64 -10.02 -4.40
C ARG A 36 9.83 -10.73 -5.48
N ASP A 37 10.19 -11.95 -5.83
CA ASP A 37 9.51 -12.72 -6.88
C ASP A 37 8.07 -13.05 -6.46
N GLU A 38 7.85 -13.40 -5.19
CA GLU A 38 6.51 -13.62 -4.62
C GLU A 38 5.67 -12.34 -4.64
N PHE A 39 6.23 -11.20 -4.22
CA PHE A 39 5.54 -9.91 -4.27
C PHE A 39 5.21 -9.48 -5.71
N ALA A 40 6.13 -9.65 -6.65
CA ALA A 40 5.90 -9.36 -8.06
C ALA A 40 4.80 -10.24 -8.66
N SER A 41 4.77 -11.53 -8.31
CA SER A 41 3.78 -12.49 -8.82
C SER A 41 2.33 -12.11 -8.51
N ILE A 42 2.08 -11.33 -7.46
CA ILE A 42 0.73 -10.84 -7.12
C ILE A 42 0.21 -9.89 -8.19
N PHE A 43 1.07 -9.04 -8.75
CA PHE A 43 0.70 -8.13 -9.82
C PHE A 43 0.47 -8.85 -11.15
N GLU A 44 1.12 -10.00 -11.36
CA GLU A 44 0.91 -10.85 -12.54
C GLU A 44 -0.38 -11.68 -12.45
N GLN A 45 -0.78 -12.08 -11.23
CA GLN A 45 -1.99 -12.85 -10.98
C GLN A 45 -3.22 -11.94 -10.90
N GLU A 46 -3.48 -11.35 -9.74
CA GLU A 46 -4.58 -10.43 -9.52
C GLU A 46 -4.31 -9.57 -8.27
N ALA A 47 -3.98 -8.30 -8.48
CA ALA A 47 -3.81 -7.34 -7.40
C ALA A 47 -5.12 -6.56 -7.18
N ILE A 48 -5.94 -7.00 -6.20
CA ILE A 48 -7.20 -6.32 -5.86
C ILE A 48 -6.95 -5.25 -4.78
N LEU A 49 -6.99 -3.98 -5.17
CA LEU A 49 -6.97 -2.86 -4.22
C LEU A 49 -8.40 -2.51 -3.77
N ARG A 50 -8.78 -2.94 -2.56
CA ARG A 50 -10.06 -2.54 -1.94
C ARG A 50 -9.82 -1.44 -0.91
N VAL A 51 -10.25 -0.23 -1.21
CA VAL A 51 -10.22 0.90 -0.27
C VAL A 51 -11.64 1.16 0.22
N ASN A 52 -11.95 0.66 1.41
CA ASN A 52 -13.22 0.97 2.07
C ASN A 52 -12.98 2.06 3.12
N PRO A 53 -13.82 3.10 3.20
CA PRO A 53 -13.79 4.00 4.32
C PRO A 53 -14.06 3.21 5.61
N LYS A 54 -13.42 3.60 6.71
CA LYS A 54 -13.89 3.17 8.04
C LYS A 54 -15.27 3.81 8.23
N VAL A 55 -16.33 3.06 7.96
CA VAL A 55 -17.70 3.47 8.29
C VAL A 55 -17.79 3.49 9.82
N VAL A 56 -17.68 4.66 10.44
CA VAL A 56 -18.14 4.86 11.81
C VAL A 56 -19.65 5.03 11.71
N LEU A 57 -20.40 3.95 11.92
CA LEU A 57 -21.84 4.01 12.16
C LEU A 57 -22.06 4.72 13.50
N VAL A 58 -22.01 6.05 13.50
CA VAL A 58 -22.63 6.83 14.56
C VAL A 58 -24.12 6.68 14.33
N ILE A 59 -24.74 5.74 15.03
CA ILE A 59 -26.20 5.69 15.15
C ILE A 59 -26.57 7.02 15.81
N ALA A 60 -26.92 8.00 14.98
CA ALA A 60 -27.71 9.14 15.40
C ALA A 60 -29.07 8.56 15.79
N LEU A 61 -29.16 8.11 17.06
CA LEU A 61 -30.43 8.06 17.76
C LEU A 61 -30.92 9.51 17.75
N SER A 62 -31.73 9.82 16.74
CA SER A 62 -32.54 11.03 16.71
C SER A 62 -33.54 10.91 17.88
N PRO A 63 -33.85 12.03 18.53
CA PRO A 63 -34.43 12.07 19.88
C PRO A 63 -35.77 11.34 20.01
#